data_AF-A0AA39JAQ2-F1
#
_entry.id   AF-A0AA39JAQ2-F1
#
_cell.length_a   1.000
_cell.length_b   1.000
_cell.length_c   1.000
_cell.angle_alpha   90.00
_cell.angle_beta   90.00
_cell.angle_gamma   90.00
#
_symmetry.space_group_name_H-M   'P 1'
#
loop_
_entity.id
_entity.type
_entity.pdbx_description
1 polymer ?
#
loop_
_entity_poly.entity_id
_entity_poly.type
_entity_poly.pdbx_seq_one_letter_code
_entity_poly.pdbx_strand_id
1 'polypeptide(L)'
;VTDPVKLWDCYAPRSLGDYPDVKSIWQSWSEGAIIEDIGRLPPIRLIENKWGSLKNGITGKGRLPSWRPRNDAKARKIWGNYYFFVKCIETMLAEGQSSDDVIQVLEACRQELTGSKTVNALHSALQIKKK
;
A
#
# COMPACT_ATOMS: atom_id res chain seq x y z
N VAL A 1 -10.21 13.13 -15.49
CA VAL A 1 -9.18 12.13 -15.86
C VAL A 1 -9.73 11.33 -17.02
N THR A 2 -9.25 11.60 -18.24
CA THR A 2 -9.69 10.95 -19.48
C THR A 2 -9.00 9.61 -19.71
N ASP A 3 -7.82 9.41 -19.12
CA ASP A 3 -7.09 8.14 -19.12
C ASP A 3 -6.52 7.85 -17.72
N PRO A 4 -7.24 7.07 -16.88
CA PRO A 4 -6.79 6.77 -15.53
C PRO A 4 -5.48 6.00 -15.47
N VAL A 5 -5.07 5.27 -16.51
CA VAL A 5 -3.84 4.46 -16.46
C VAL A 5 -2.59 5.31 -16.29
N LYS A 6 -2.60 6.54 -16.82
CA LYS A 6 -1.51 7.52 -16.67
C LYS A 6 -1.33 7.98 -15.22
N LEU A 7 -2.32 7.76 -14.34
CA LEU A 7 -2.16 8.01 -12.92
C LEU A 7 -1.12 7.08 -12.31
N TRP A 8 -0.92 5.87 -12.86
CA TRP A 8 0.12 4.96 -12.39
C TRP A 8 1.50 5.60 -12.48
N ASP A 9 1.82 6.24 -13.60
CA ASP A 9 3.15 6.80 -13.84
C ASP A 9 3.51 7.90 -12.82
N CYS A 10 2.50 8.61 -12.29
CA CYS A 10 2.71 9.70 -11.32
C CYS A 10 2.47 9.28 -9.87
N TYR A 11 1.60 8.32 -9.61
CA TYR A 11 1.07 8.01 -8.28
C TYR A 11 1.26 6.57 -7.84
N ALA A 12 1.86 5.72 -8.67
CA ALA A 12 2.15 4.35 -8.26
C ALA A 12 2.97 4.33 -6.96
N PRO A 13 2.66 3.41 -6.04
CA PRO A 13 3.55 3.18 -4.92
C PRO A 13 4.91 2.68 -5.43
N ARG A 14 5.94 2.88 -4.61
CA ARG A 14 7.29 2.40 -4.91
C ARG A 14 7.43 0.92 -4.55
N SER A 15 8.57 0.31 -4.87
CA SER A 15 8.86 -1.03 -4.36
C SER A 15 9.08 -0.96 -2.85
N LEU A 16 8.82 -2.05 -2.11
CA LEU A 16 9.01 -2.08 -0.66
C LEU A 16 10.44 -1.71 -0.22
N GLY A 17 11.45 -1.99 -1.04
CA GLY A 17 12.84 -1.60 -0.76
C GLY A 17 13.10 -0.10 -0.80
N ASP A 18 12.20 0.68 -1.41
CA ASP A 18 12.29 2.13 -1.51
C ASP A 18 11.66 2.85 -0.31
N TYR A 19 11.00 2.10 0.58
CA TYR A 19 10.42 2.63 1.82
C TYR A 19 11.35 2.35 2.99
N PRO A 20 11.74 3.37 3.78
CA PRO A 20 12.62 3.17 4.94
C PRO A 20 11.91 2.43 6.08
N ASP A 21 10.58 2.57 6.18
CA ASP A 21 9.73 2.01 7.23
C ASP A 21 8.27 1.83 6.77
N VAL A 22 7.48 1.14 7.58
CA VAL A 22 6.04 0.92 7.41
C VAL A 22 5.27 2.24 7.52
N LYS A 23 5.76 3.18 8.34
CA LYS A 23 5.16 4.52 8.49
C LYS A 23 5.09 5.25 7.14
N SER A 24 6.17 5.20 6.37
CA SER A 24 6.27 5.84 5.06
C SER A 24 5.29 5.22 4.04
N ILE A 25 5.04 3.92 4.15
CA ILE A 25 4.00 3.24 3.36
C ILE A 25 2.63 3.79 3.74
N TRP A 26 2.31 3.79 5.04
CA TRP A 26 1.01 4.26 5.51
C TRP A 26 0.77 5.74 5.17
N GLN A 27 1.75 6.60 5.36
CA GLN A 27 1.66 8.02 5.00
C GLN A 27 1.37 8.20 3.51
N SER A 28 2.07 7.49 2.63
CA SER A 28 1.77 7.56 1.18
C SER A 28 0.34 7.14 0.84
N TRP A 29 -0.24 6.21 1.62
CA TRP A 29 -1.63 5.76 1.47
C TRP A 29 -2.65 6.78 1.98
N SER A 30 -2.48 7.24 3.23
CA SER A 30 -3.47 7.99 3.98
C SER A 30 -3.41 9.51 3.74
N GLU A 31 -2.19 10.01 3.58
CA GLU A 31 -1.84 11.43 3.51
C GLU A 31 -1.24 11.83 2.15
N GLY A 32 -0.62 10.89 1.45
CA GLY A 32 0.08 11.11 0.18
C GLY A 32 1.59 11.22 0.34
N ALA A 33 2.31 10.94 -0.74
CA ALA A 33 3.77 10.96 -0.76
C ALA A 33 4.30 12.39 -0.89
N ILE A 34 5.37 12.70 -0.17
CA ILE A 34 6.11 13.96 -0.33
C ILE A 34 7.13 13.79 -1.45
N ILE A 35 7.16 14.76 -2.36
CA ILE A 35 8.21 14.94 -3.36
C ILE A 35 8.94 16.22 -2.98
N GLU A 36 10.26 16.10 -2.77
CA GLU A 36 11.14 17.25 -2.49
C GLU A 36 10.95 18.32 -3.57
N ASP A 37 10.93 19.59 -3.14
CA ASP A 37 10.78 20.79 -3.98
C ASP A 37 9.47 20.93 -4.79
N ILE A 38 8.58 19.94 -4.76
CA ILE A 38 7.28 19.97 -5.43
C ILE A 38 6.12 20.03 -4.42
N GLY A 39 6.25 19.31 -3.30
CA GLY A 39 5.22 19.23 -2.27
C GLY A 39 4.59 17.84 -2.15
N ARG A 40 3.33 17.77 -1.74
CA ARG A 40 2.66 16.51 -1.39
C ARG A 40 1.71 16.06 -2.50
N LEU A 41 1.87 14.82 -2.97
CA LEU A 41 0.91 14.17 -3.86
C LEU A 41 -0.40 13.87 -3.10
N PRO A 42 -1.55 13.83 -3.78
CA PRO A 42 -2.77 13.25 -3.25
C PRO A 42 -2.57 11.86 -2.59
N PRO A 43 -3.29 11.57 -1.49
CA PRO A 43 -3.32 10.24 -0.89
C PRO A 43 -3.72 9.14 -1.88
N ILE A 44 -2.97 8.05 -1.92
CA ILE A 44 -3.28 6.92 -2.82
C ILE A 44 -4.65 6.32 -2.50
N ARG A 45 -5.14 6.39 -1.24
CA ARG A 45 -6.49 5.94 -0.88
C ARG A 45 -7.59 6.63 -1.68
N LEU A 46 -7.41 7.90 -2.04
CA LEU A 46 -8.40 8.65 -2.83
C LEU A 46 -8.43 8.16 -4.28
N ILE A 47 -7.27 7.82 -4.83
CA ILE A 47 -7.13 7.26 -6.17
C ILE A 47 -7.76 5.87 -6.22
N GLU A 48 -7.44 5.01 -5.24
CA GLU A 48 -8.00 3.66 -5.15
C GLU A 48 -9.52 3.70 -4.92
N ASN A 49 -10.05 4.60 -4.09
CA ASN A 49 -11.49 4.75 -3.89
C ASN A 49 -12.23 5.12 -5.18
N LYS A 50 -11.62 5.95 -6.04
CA LYS A 50 -12.27 6.45 -7.26
C LYS A 50 -12.06 5.57 -8.48
N TRP A 51 -10.90 4.95 -8.62
CA TRP A 51 -10.50 4.20 -9.83
C TRP A 51 -10.03 2.77 -9.57
N GLY A 52 -9.98 2.34 -8.32
CA GLY A 52 -9.50 1.03 -7.88
C GLY A 52 -10.50 -0.11 -8.09
N SER A 53 -10.27 -1.21 -7.37
CA SER A 53 -11.11 -2.40 -7.46
C SER A 53 -12.43 -2.19 -6.71
N LEU A 54 -13.43 -1.61 -7.38
CA LEU A 54 -14.76 -1.42 -6.80
C LEU A 54 -15.63 -2.65 -7.09
N LYS A 55 -16.14 -3.29 -6.04
CA LYS A 55 -17.27 -4.22 -6.16
C LYS A 55 -18.53 -3.41 -6.38
N ASN A 56 -19.27 -3.71 -7.44
CA ASN A 56 -20.60 -3.18 -7.61
C ASN A 56 -21.51 -3.84 -6.56
N GLY A 57 -22.04 -3.06 -5.62
CA GLY A 57 -22.90 -3.55 -4.53
C GLY A 57 -24.22 -4.17 -5.01
N ILE A 58 -24.67 -3.88 -6.23
CA ILE A 58 -25.92 -4.39 -6.81
C ILE A 58 -25.68 -5.71 -7.55
N THR A 59 -24.61 -5.81 -8.33
CA THR A 59 -24.36 -6.97 -9.21
C THR A 59 -23.34 -7.96 -8.64
N GLY A 60 -22.68 -7.62 -7.53
CA GLY A 60 -21.58 -8.42 -6.95
C GLY A 60 -20.31 -8.49 -7.82
N LYS A 61 -20.37 -7.97 -9.06
CA LYS A 61 -19.25 -7.99 -10.01
C LYS A 61 -18.24 -6.91 -9.64
N GLY A 62 -16.98 -7.33 -9.48
CA GLY A 62 -15.85 -6.43 -9.28
C GLY A 62 -15.43 -5.80 -10.61
N ARG A 63 -15.24 -4.48 -10.63
CA ARG A 63 -14.52 -3.80 -11.70
C ARG A 63 -13.02 -3.92 -11.42
N LEU A 64 -12.24 -4.27 -12.45
CA LEU A 64 -10.79 -4.20 -12.38
C LEU A 64 -10.34 -2.73 -12.20
N PRO A 65 -9.24 -2.49 -11.47
CA PRO A 65 -8.72 -1.15 -11.27
C PRO A 65 -8.38 -0.53 -12.62
N SER A 66 -8.89 0.68 -12.85
CA SER A 66 -8.70 1.40 -14.10
C SER A 66 -7.44 2.25 -14.10
N TRP A 67 -6.93 2.60 -12.91
CA TRP A 67 -5.73 3.44 -12.77
C TRP A 67 -4.41 2.64 -12.73
N ARG A 68 -4.49 1.31 -12.71
CA ARG A 68 -3.33 0.42 -12.69
C ARG A 68 -3.14 -0.20 -14.08
N PRO A 69 -1.90 -0.35 -14.58
CA PRO A 69 -1.63 -0.97 -15.87
C PRO A 69 -2.20 -2.39 -15.94
N ARG A 70 -2.88 -2.70 -17.04
CA ARG A 70 -3.38 -4.05 -17.31
C ARG A 70 -2.24 -4.94 -17.76
N ASN A 71 -2.24 -6.19 -17.31
CA ASN A 71 -1.29 -7.24 -17.72
C ASN A 71 0.20 -6.97 -17.40
N ASP A 72 0.51 -5.96 -16.58
CA ASP A 72 1.88 -5.72 -16.13
C ASP A 72 2.18 -6.49 -14.83
N ALA A 73 3.07 -7.48 -14.93
CA ALA A 73 3.46 -8.32 -13.79
C ALA A 73 4.23 -7.55 -12.71
N LYS A 74 5.06 -6.58 -13.10
CA LYS A 74 5.85 -5.77 -12.17
C LYS A 74 4.92 -4.83 -11.40
N ALA A 75 4.02 -4.14 -12.09
CA ALA A 75 3.03 -3.27 -11.47
C ALA A 75 2.13 -4.03 -10.48
N ARG A 76 1.66 -5.22 -10.87
CA ARG A 76 0.89 -6.10 -9.97
C ARG A 76 1.67 -6.50 -8.72
N LYS A 77 2.96 -6.83 -8.86
CA LYS A 77 3.81 -7.21 -7.72
C LYS A 77 4.05 -6.03 -6.78
N ILE A 78 4.39 -4.86 -7.32
CA ILE A 78 4.58 -3.62 -6.56
C ILE A 78 3.30 -3.30 -5.77
N TRP A 79 2.16 -3.27 -6.46
CA TRP A 79 0.87 -3.01 -5.81
C TRP A 79 0.52 -4.04 -4.76
N GLY A 80 0.66 -5.33 -5.06
CA GLY A 80 0.30 -6.41 -4.12
C GLY A 80 1.09 -6.34 -2.82
N ASN A 81 2.40 -6.11 -2.93
CA ASN A 81 3.28 -5.97 -1.78
C ASN A 81 2.98 -4.70 -0.98
N TYR A 82 2.76 -3.57 -1.65
CA TYR A 82 2.37 -2.32 -1.00
C TYR A 82 1.03 -2.46 -0.26
N TYR A 83 0.02 -2.99 -0.96
CA TYR A 83 -1.33 -3.10 -0.46
C TYR A 83 -1.49 -4.15 0.65
N PHE A 84 -0.57 -5.11 0.74
CA PHE A 84 -0.48 -6.02 1.89
C PHE A 84 -0.37 -5.24 3.20
N PHE A 85 0.56 -4.29 3.29
CA PHE A 85 0.74 -3.49 4.52
C PHE A 85 -0.44 -2.58 4.79
N VAL A 86 -0.98 -1.94 3.74
CA VAL A 86 -2.21 -1.13 3.85
C VAL A 86 -3.33 -1.96 4.47
N LYS A 87 -3.54 -3.19 3.98
CA LYS A 87 -4.58 -4.08 4.50
C LYS A 87 -4.32 -4.54 5.92
N CYS A 88 -3.08 -4.89 6.25
CA CYS A 88 -2.71 -5.21 7.63
C CYS A 88 -3.06 -4.06 8.59
N ILE A 89 -2.71 -2.83 8.21
CA ILE A 89 -2.99 -1.66 9.03
C ILE A 89 -4.50 -1.42 9.12
N GLU A 90 -5.21 -1.37 7.99
CA GLU A 90 -6.67 -1.18 7.96
C GLU A 90 -7.43 -2.22 8.79
N THR A 91 -6.98 -3.48 8.81
CA THR A 91 -7.58 -4.54 9.64
C THR A 91 -7.41 -4.25 11.13
N MET A 92 -6.20 -3.91 11.58
CA MET A 92 -5.96 -3.61 13.01
C MET A 92 -6.63 -2.30 13.45
N LEU A 93 -6.77 -1.33 12.54
CA LEU A 93 -7.59 -0.13 12.77
C LEU A 93 -9.06 -0.47 12.97
N ALA A 94 -9.60 -1.41 12.17
CA ALA A 94 -10.99 -1.86 12.31
C ALA A 94 -11.23 -2.63 13.64
N GLU A 95 -10.18 -3.20 14.23
CA GLU A 95 -10.19 -3.80 15.57
C GLU A 95 -10.10 -2.76 16.71
N GLY A 96 -10.01 -1.47 16.38
CA GLY A 96 -10.03 -0.36 17.33
C GLY A 96 -8.65 0.17 17.76
N GLN A 97 -7.57 -0.30 17.13
CA GLN A 97 -6.22 0.23 17.40
C GLN A 97 -6.00 1.58 16.69
N SER A 98 -5.12 2.42 17.23
CA SER A 98 -4.71 3.65 16.54
C SER A 98 -3.70 3.34 15.43
N SER A 99 -3.57 4.21 14.42
CA SER A 99 -2.60 3.99 13.34
C SER A 99 -1.16 3.97 13.87
N ASP A 100 -0.87 4.80 14.87
CA ASP A 100 0.48 4.89 15.44
C ASP A 100 0.85 3.62 16.20
N ASP A 101 -0.08 3.05 16.98
CA ASP A 101 0.14 1.79 17.69
C ASP A 101 0.39 0.64 16.70
N VAL A 102 -0.41 0.55 15.64
CA VAL A 102 -0.28 -0.50 14.63
C VAL A 102 1.05 -0.39 13.89
N ILE A 103 1.45 0.83 13.51
CA ILE A 103 2.74 1.07 12.89
C ILE A 103 3.87 0.67 13.85
N GLN A 104 3.78 1.03 15.13
CA GLN A 104 4.78 0.68 16.13
C GLN A 104 4.91 -0.85 16.30
N VAL A 105 3.79 -1.59 16.32
CA VAL A 105 3.81 -3.07 16.37
C VAL A 105 4.51 -3.67 15.16
N LEU A 106 4.19 -3.19 13.95
CA LEU A 106 4.81 -3.69 12.71
C LEU A 106 6.31 -3.33 12.66
N GLU A 107 6.68 -2.16 13.16
CA GLU A 107 8.08 -1.74 13.27
C GLU A 107 8.85 -2.54 14.31
N ALA A 108 8.27 -2.83 15.47
CA ALA A 108 8.87 -3.73 16.46
C ALA A 108 9.13 -5.12 15.85
N CYS A 109 8.14 -5.68 15.13
CA CYS A 109 8.30 -6.94 14.40
C CYS A 109 9.46 -6.89 13.39
N ARG A 110 9.64 -5.75 12.70
CA ARG A 110 10.76 -5.56 11.77
C ARG A 110 12.10 -5.53 12.50
N GLN A 111 12.16 -4.91 13.68
CA GLN A 111 13.38 -4.79 14.47
C GLN A 111 13.81 -6.11 15.11
N GLU A 112 12.88 -7.02 15.36
CA GLU A 112 13.12 -8.36 15.92
C GLU A 112 13.59 -9.39 14.88
N LEU A 113 13.59 -9.05 13.59
CA LEU A 113 14.05 -9.96 12.54
C LEU A 113 15.54 -10.30 12.70
N THR A 114 15.85 -11.60 12.69
CA THR A 114 17.22 -12.11 12.65
C THR A 114 17.78 -11.98 11.22
N GLY A 115 18.36 -10.82 10.92
CA GLY A 115 19.00 -10.55 9.62
C GLY A 115 18.65 -9.18 9.06
N SER A 116 18.27 -9.13 7.78
CA SER A 116 17.88 -7.88 7.13
C SER A 116 16.63 -7.30 7.80
N LYS A 117 16.73 -6.07 8.29
CA LYS A 117 15.60 -5.34 8.90
C LYS A 117 14.85 -4.49 7.87
N THR A 118 14.84 -4.87 6.60
CA THR A 118 14.12 -4.10 5.56
C THR A 118 12.61 -4.38 5.62
N VAL A 119 11.81 -3.45 5.06
CA VAL A 119 10.36 -3.68 4.86
C VAL A 119 10.10 -4.93 4.02
N ASN A 120 10.96 -5.23 3.03
CA ASN A 120 10.90 -6.46 2.24
C ASN A 120 11.06 -7.73 3.09
N ALA A 121 11.99 -7.71 4.05
CA ALA A 121 12.20 -8.82 4.97
C ALA A 121 10.99 -9.00 5.90
N LEU A 122 10.44 -7.89 6.43
CA LEU A 122 9.21 -7.92 7.21
C LEU A 122 8.04 -8.53 6.42
N HIS A 123 7.83 -8.08 5.18
CA HIS A 123 6.78 -8.62 4.31
C HIS A 123 6.91 -10.14 4.15
N SER A 124 8.13 -10.63 3.91
CA SER A 124 8.41 -12.06 3.77
C SER A 124 8.11 -12.83 5.07
N ALA A 125 8.54 -12.30 6.22
CA ALA A 125 8.29 -12.93 7.53
C ALA A 125 6.79 -12.99 7.88
N LEU A 126 6.02 -11.92 7.59
CA LEU A 126 4.58 -11.86 7.87
C LEU A 126 3.76 -12.76 6.93
N GLN A 127 4.23 -13.01 5.71
CA GLN A 127 3.59 -13.98 4.81
C GLN A 127 3.78 -15.43 5.27
N ILE A 128 4.96 -15.76 5.82
CA ILE A 128 5.27 -17.13 6.28
C ILE A 128 4.42 -17.50 7.50
N LYS A 129 4.14 -16.55 8.40
CA LYS A 129 3.31 -16.78 9.60
C LYS A 129 1.82 -17.05 9.29
N LYS A 130 1.34 -16.87 8.05
CA LYS A 130 -0.06 -17.13 7.65
C LYS A 130 -0.31 -18.60 7.23
N LYS A 131 0.46 -19.57 7.73
CA LYS A 131 0.23 -21.00 7.51
C LYS A 131 -0.22 -21.71 8.77
#